data_AF-A0A6N7CCQ8-F1
#
_entry.id   AF-A0A6N7CCQ8-F1
#
_cell.length_a   1.000
_cell.length_b   1.000
_cell.length_c   1.000
_cell.angle_alpha   90.00
_cell.angle_beta   90.00
_cell.angle_gamma   90.00
#
_symmetry.space_group_name_H-M   'P 1'
#
loop_
_entity.id
_entity.type
_entity.pdbx_description
1 polymer ?
#
loop_
_entity_poly.entity_id
_entity_poly.type
_entity_poly.pdbx_seq_one_letter_code
_entity_poly.pdbx_strand_id
1 'polypeptide(L)'
;MRNVIPFPLPGSGNDLDPGLTSRQARMVAVIATTFAATVYGDADALAGRVIESAEQGSLLATLPSVTWGQDTGWRRQMSRAFDDLAADIATGRDPEPTCPAEVVALHLVLAAAAEHAAAGDLDMVVADLPVHWRDGDWSGPTDVLCGDREVPTPPDGAPTADGVVVDPAAWFVPFDAHRSRDPDRGHRF
;
A
#
# COMPACT_ATOMS: atom_id res chain seq x y z
N MET A 1 -20.01 -21.11 -40.55
CA MET A 1 -18.78 -21.31 -39.74
C MET A 1 -18.62 -20.08 -38.87
N ARG A 2 -18.68 -20.24 -37.54
CA ARG A 2 -18.63 -19.13 -36.58
C ARG A 2 -17.19 -18.68 -36.40
N ASN A 3 -16.91 -17.42 -36.70
CA ASN A 3 -15.64 -16.76 -36.38
C ASN A 3 -15.57 -16.56 -34.86
N VAL A 4 -14.70 -17.30 -34.20
CA VAL A 4 -14.36 -17.11 -32.79
C VAL A 4 -13.11 -16.24 -32.78
N ILE A 5 -13.27 -14.98 -32.35
CA ILE A 5 -12.15 -14.10 -32.05
C ILE A 5 -11.42 -14.73 -30.86
N PRO A 6 -10.09 -14.98 -30.93
CA PRO A 6 -9.38 -15.51 -29.78
C PRO A 6 -9.31 -14.42 -28.70
N PHE A 7 -9.82 -14.74 -27.53
CA PHE A 7 -9.46 -14.07 -26.27
C PHE A 7 -7.92 -14.11 -26.13
N PRO A 8 -7.27 -13.08 -25.57
CA PRO A 8 -5.84 -13.12 -25.32
C PRO A 8 -5.51 -14.28 -24.36
N LEU A 9 -4.40 -14.98 -24.63
CA LEU A 9 -3.90 -16.08 -23.82
C LEU A 9 -3.60 -15.59 -22.39
N PRO A 10 -3.91 -16.38 -21.34
CA PRO A 10 -3.37 -16.14 -20.01
C PRO A 10 -1.86 -16.42 -20.08
N GLY A 11 -1.04 -15.36 -19.91
CA GLY A 11 0.42 -15.46 -20.03
C GLY A 11 1.09 -14.37 -20.87
N SER A 12 0.49 -13.18 -20.99
CA SER A 12 1.21 -11.98 -21.46
C SER A 12 1.51 -11.01 -20.31
N GLY A 13 1.69 -11.55 -19.10
CA GLY A 13 2.53 -10.89 -18.10
C GLY A 13 3.97 -11.21 -18.49
N ASN A 14 4.78 -10.18 -18.68
CA ASN A 14 6.18 -10.31 -19.02
C ASN A 14 6.86 -11.20 -17.94
N ASP A 15 7.34 -12.40 -18.29
CA ASP A 15 8.03 -13.33 -17.35
C ASP A 15 9.33 -12.74 -16.74
N LEU A 16 9.68 -11.51 -17.14
CA LEU A 16 10.80 -10.70 -16.70
C LEU A 16 10.37 -9.42 -15.95
N ASP A 17 9.06 -9.17 -15.75
CA ASP A 17 8.62 -7.97 -15.03
C ASP A 17 8.84 -8.15 -13.54
N PRO A 18 9.59 -7.26 -12.88
CA PRO A 18 9.88 -7.39 -11.47
C PRO A 18 8.69 -7.03 -10.53
N GLY A 19 7.51 -6.78 -11.10
CA GLY A 19 6.25 -6.48 -10.40
C GLY A 19 5.57 -7.67 -9.72
N LEU A 20 4.31 -7.47 -9.27
CA LEU A 20 3.54 -8.46 -8.53
C LEU A 20 3.02 -9.58 -9.44
N THR A 21 3.01 -10.82 -8.96
CA THR A 21 2.21 -11.87 -9.60
C THR A 21 0.72 -11.57 -9.46
N SER A 22 -0.15 -12.19 -10.25
CA SER A 22 -1.61 -12.00 -10.12
C SER A 22 -2.13 -12.37 -8.72
N ARG A 23 -1.54 -13.36 -8.07
CA ARG A 23 -1.89 -13.78 -6.70
C ARG A 23 -1.43 -12.74 -5.68
N GLN A 24 -0.17 -12.29 -5.79
CA GLN A 24 0.35 -11.23 -4.94
C GLN A 24 -0.44 -9.93 -5.09
N ALA A 25 -0.74 -9.51 -6.32
CA ALA A 25 -1.56 -8.33 -6.61
C ALA A 25 -2.93 -8.42 -5.93
N ARG A 26 -3.61 -9.57 -5.99
CA ARG A 26 -4.89 -9.75 -5.30
C ARG A 26 -4.75 -9.67 -3.77
N MET A 27 -3.73 -10.28 -3.19
CA MET A 27 -3.46 -10.18 -1.75
C MET A 27 -3.21 -8.73 -1.33
N VAL A 28 -2.34 -8.02 -2.05
CA VAL A 28 -2.03 -6.60 -1.83
C VAL A 28 -3.31 -5.74 -1.93
N ALA A 29 -4.16 -5.96 -2.94
CA ALA A 29 -5.42 -5.23 -3.07
C ALA A 29 -6.37 -5.45 -1.89
N VAL A 30 -6.49 -6.70 -1.40
CA VAL A 30 -7.34 -7.03 -0.24
C VAL A 30 -6.80 -6.39 1.05
N ILE A 31 -5.49 -6.49 1.29
CA ILE A 31 -4.85 -5.88 2.46
C ILE A 31 -4.94 -4.35 2.40
N ALA A 32 -4.63 -3.73 1.26
CA ALA A 32 -4.76 -2.28 1.07
C ALA A 32 -6.20 -1.80 1.31
N THR A 33 -7.20 -2.49 0.77
CA THR A 33 -8.62 -2.16 1.02
C THR A 33 -8.97 -2.27 2.50
N THR A 34 -8.47 -3.31 3.18
CA THR A 34 -8.70 -3.53 4.61
C THR A 34 -8.04 -2.44 5.45
N PHE A 35 -6.80 -2.07 5.13
CA PHE A 35 -6.06 -1.01 5.80
C PHE A 35 -6.71 0.36 5.57
N ALA A 36 -7.20 0.65 4.37
CA ALA A 36 -7.94 1.88 4.09
C ALA A 36 -9.15 2.03 5.02
N ALA A 37 -9.96 0.97 5.15
CA ALA A 37 -11.13 0.94 6.02
C ALA A 37 -10.76 1.05 7.51
N THR A 38 -9.75 0.29 7.95
CA THR A 38 -9.26 0.32 9.34
C THR A 38 -8.74 1.70 9.72
N VAL A 39 -7.87 2.31 8.89
CA VAL A 39 -7.32 3.64 9.15
C VAL A 39 -8.41 4.70 9.16
N TYR A 40 -9.42 4.58 8.30
CA TYR A 40 -10.54 5.51 8.34
C TYR A 40 -11.33 5.40 9.65
N GLY A 41 -11.66 4.16 10.07
CA GLY A 41 -12.32 3.90 11.35
C GLY A 41 -11.51 4.40 12.54
N ASP A 42 -10.19 4.17 12.53
CA ASP A 42 -9.27 4.65 13.55
C ASP A 42 -9.21 6.18 13.60
N ALA A 43 -9.21 6.85 12.44
CA ALA A 43 -9.21 8.31 12.35
C ALA A 43 -10.46 8.92 13.01
N ASP A 44 -11.62 8.29 12.77
CA ASP A 44 -12.90 8.69 13.36
C ASP A 44 -12.96 8.36 14.86
N ALA A 45 -12.50 7.18 15.28
CA ALA A 45 -12.47 6.76 16.67
C ALA A 45 -11.53 7.63 17.52
N LEU A 46 -10.35 7.99 16.99
CA LEU A 46 -9.41 8.87 17.66
C LEU A 46 -9.97 10.29 17.77
N ALA A 47 -10.74 10.77 16.79
CA ALA A 47 -11.36 12.10 16.77
C ALA A 47 -10.34 13.23 17.08
N GLY A 48 -9.17 13.17 16.43
CA GLY A 48 -8.08 14.14 16.62
C GLY A 48 -7.24 13.96 17.89
N ARG A 49 -7.55 12.97 18.75
CA ARG A 49 -6.70 12.64 19.91
C ARG A 49 -5.34 12.10 19.47
N VAL A 50 -4.31 12.42 20.23
CA VAL A 50 -2.94 11.92 20.05
C VAL A 50 -2.90 10.41 20.34
N ILE A 51 -2.09 9.67 19.57
CA ILE A 51 -1.75 8.28 19.88
C ILE A 51 -0.63 8.29 20.93
N GLU A 52 -0.83 7.61 22.05
CA GLU A 52 0.11 7.65 23.18
C GLU A 52 1.11 6.50 23.19
N SER A 53 0.78 5.39 22.52
CA SER A 53 1.60 4.18 22.49
C SER A 53 1.38 3.39 21.20
N ALA A 54 2.45 2.72 20.74
CA ALA A 54 2.39 1.73 19.66
C ALA A 54 1.48 0.54 20.00
N GLU A 55 1.27 0.24 21.29
CA GLU A 55 0.44 -0.87 21.77
C GLU A 55 -1.06 -0.57 21.74
N GLN A 56 -1.48 0.63 21.31
CA GLN A 56 -2.88 1.05 21.29
C GLN A 56 -3.75 0.25 20.30
N GLY A 57 -3.15 -0.60 19.46
CA GLY A 57 -3.86 -1.49 18.53
C GLY A 57 -4.45 -0.79 17.31
N SER A 58 -4.17 0.50 17.12
CA SER A 58 -4.51 1.23 15.89
C SER A 58 -3.44 1.00 14.83
N LEU A 59 -3.86 0.84 13.57
CA LEU A 59 -2.92 0.75 12.45
C LEU A 59 -2.13 2.06 12.28
N LEU A 60 -2.69 3.20 12.66
CA LEU A 60 -1.96 4.48 12.69
C LEU A 60 -0.81 4.50 13.71
N ALA A 61 -0.83 3.60 14.71
CA ALA A 61 0.24 3.50 15.71
C ALA A 61 1.48 2.75 15.17
N THR A 62 1.38 2.08 14.01
CA THR A 62 2.54 1.48 13.31
C THR A 62 3.36 2.51 12.54
N LEU A 63 2.79 3.71 12.31
CA LEU A 63 3.49 4.82 11.68
C LEU A 63 4.51 5.46 12.65
N PRO A 64 5.54 6.15 12.14
CA PRO A 64 6.50 6.88 12.97
C PRO A 64 5.82 7.84 13.94
N SER A 65 6.34 7.94 15.16
CA SER A 65 5.70 8.70 16.26
C SER A 65 5.51 10.19 15.98
N VAL A 66 6.27 10.77 15.06
CA VAL A 66 6.06 12.13 14.54
C VAL A 66 4.66 12.34 13.93
N THR A 67 4.00 11.27 13.49
CA THR A 67 2.64 11.30 12.90
C THR A 67 1.53 11.14 13.96
N TRP A 68 1.85 10.75 15.19
CA TRP A 68 0.85 10.37 16.19
C TRP A 68 -0.03 11.53 16.65
N GLY A 69 0.47 12.76 16.55
CA GLY A 69 -0.27 13.99 16.85
C GLY A 69 -1.06 14.58 15.67
N GLN A 70 -1.05 13.95 14.50
CA GLN A 70 -1.73 14.48 13.32
C GLN A 70 -3.25 14.41 13.46
N ASP A 71 -3.96 15.35 12.82
CA ASP A 71 -5.41 15.47 12.94
C ASP A 71 -6.19 14.40 12.13
N THR A 72 -7.51 14.39 12.29
CA THR A 72 -8.40 13.48 11.54
C THR A 72 -8.29 13.68 10.02
N GLY A 73 -8.03 14.89 9.54
CA GLY A 73 -7.89 15.17 8.11
C GLY A 73 -6.66 14.50 7.51
N TRP A 74 -5.51 14.63 8.18
CA TRP A 74 -4.27 13.96 7.82
C TRP A 74 -4.43 12.42 7.84
N ARG A 75 -5.04 11.88 8.90
CA ARG A 75 -5.27 10.43 9.03
C ARG A 75 -6.20 9.88 7.95
N ARG A 76 -7.22 10.65 7.56
CA ARG A 76 -8.10 10.31 6.43
C ARG A 76 -7.37 10.38 5.08
N GLN A 77 -6.39 11.26 4.91
CA GLN A 77 -5.52 11.24 3.72
C GLN A 77 -4.62 9.99 3.72
N MET A 78 -4.16 9.53 4.88
CA MET A 78 -3.43 8.26 4.97
C MET A 78 -4.31 7.06 4.58
N SER A 79 -5.57 7.03 5.02
CA SER A 79 -6.56 6.04 4.53
C SER A 79 -6.69 6.06 3.00
N ARG A 80 -6.74 7.26 2.38
CA ARG A 80 -6.78 7.38 0.91
C ARG A 80 -5.55 6.80 0.23
N ALA A 81 -4.36 6.93 0.81
CA ALA A 81 -3.15 6.37 0.23
C ALA A 81 -3.25 4.85 0.05
N PHE A 82 -3.90 4.13 0.97
CA PHE A 82 -4.17 2.70 0.81
C PHE A 82 -5.22 2.42 -0.29
N ASP A 83 -6.30 3.20 -0.35
CA ASP A 83 -7.32 3.09 -1.39
C ASP A 83 -6.74 3.31 -2.80
N ASP A 84 -5.82 4.26 -2.95
CA ASP A 84 -5.17 4.57 -4.23
C ASP A 84 -4.34 3.40 -4.74
N LEU A 85 -3.57 2.73 -3.87
CA LEU A 85 -2.82 1.53 -4.22
C LEU A 85 -3.74 0.37 -4.61
N ALA A 86 -4.85 0.18 -3.89
CA ALA A 86 -5.85 -0.82 -4.23
C ALA A 86 -6.52 -0.51 -5.59
N ALA A 87 -6.75 0.77 -5.88
CA ALA A 87 -7.35 1.23 -7.13
C ALA A 87 -6.43 0.99 -8.33
N ASP A 88 -5.12 1.21 -8.20
CA ASP A 88 -4.15 0.88 -9.26
C ASP A 88 -4.23 -0.60 -9.63
N ILE A 89 -4.23 -1.48 -8.63
CA ILE A 89 -4.35 -2.92 -8.85
C ILE A 89 -5.68 -3.30 -9.49
N ALA A 90 -6.78 -2.67 -9.07
CA ALA A 90 -8.09 -2.90 -9.69
C ALA A 90 -8.13 -2.50 -11.17
N THR A 91 -7.24 -1.60 -11.62
CA THR A 91 -7.07 -1.25 -13.05
C THR A 91 -6.13 -2.20 -13.80
N GLY A 92 -5.63 -3.26 -13.16
CA GLY A 92 -4.71 -4.23 -13.75
C GLY A 92 -3.27 -3.74 -13.85
N ARG A 93 -2.90 -2.74 -13.04
CA ARG A 93 -1.55 -2.18 -12.97
C ARG A 93 -0.93 -2.50 -11.62
N ASP A 94 0.39 -2.61 -11.56
CA ASP A 94 1.08 -2.60 -10.27
C ASP A 94 0.84 -1.26 -9.55
N PRO A 95 0.80 -1.26 -8.22
CA PRO A 95 0.67 -0.01 -7.45
C PRO A 95 1.87 0.90 -7.73
N GLU A 96 1.62 2.16 -8.09
CA GLU A 96 2.66 3.14 -8.38
C GLU A 96 2.58 4.32 -7.40
N PRO A 97 3.41 4.35 -6.34
CA PRO A 97 3.41 5.45 -5.39
C PRO A 97 3.76 6.80 -6.03
N THR A 98 2.91 7.79 -5.80
CA THR A 98 3.05 9.16 -6.33
C THR A 98 3.51 10.16 -5.28
N CYS A 99 3.49 9.80 -3.99
CA CYS A 99 3.91 10.63 -2.86
C CYS A 99 4.49 9.77 -1.71
N PRO A 100 5.16 10.37 -0.71
CA PRO A 100 5.71 9.63 0.42
C PRO A 100 4.68 8.79 1.21
N ALA A 101 3.45 9.28 1.38
CA ALA A 101 2.40 8.54 2.07
C ALA A 101 2.05 7.23 1.35
N GLU A 102 1.98 7.25 0.01
CA GLU A 102 1.73 6.05 -0.78
C GLU A 102 2.91 5.06 -0.71
N VAL A 103 4.15 5.53 -0.59
CA VAL A 103 5.33 4.66 -0.39
C VAL A 103 5.24 3.95 0.96
N VAL A 104 4.96 4.69 2.04
CA VAL A 104 4.79 4.13 3.39
C VAL A 104 3.60 3.15 3.42
N ALA A 105 2.48 3.52 2.80
CA ALA A 105 1.31 2.65 2.69
C ALA A 105 1.66 1.34 1.96
N LEU A 106 2.39 1.43 0.85
CA LEU A 106 2.78 0.26 0.07
C LEU A 106 3.70 -0.68 0.86
N HIS A 107 4.69 -0.14 1.59
CA HIS A 107 5.54 -0.94 2.49
C HIS A 107 4.72 -1.71 3.52
N LEU A 108 3.78 -1.04 4.19
CA LEU A 108 2.92 -1.68 5.20
C LEU A 108 2.05 -2.79 4.59
N VAL A 109 1.47 -2.54 3.41
CA VAL A 109 0.62 -3.51 2.72
C VAL A 109 1.43 -4.73 2.26
N LEU A 110 2.61 -4.52 1.68
CA LEU A 110 3.47 -5.61 1.21
C LEU A 110 3.96 -6.48 2.38
N ALA A 111 4.38 -5.86 3.49
CA ALA A 111 4.80 -6.58 4.69
C ALA A 111 3.66 -7.44 5.27
N ALA A 112 2.46 -6.86 5.41
CA ALA A 112 1.30 -7.58 5.90
C ALA A 112 0.83 -8.68 4.93
N ALA A 113 0.86 -8.43 3.62
CA ALA A 113 0.51 -9.44 2.62
C ALA A 113 1.49 -10.63 2.67
N ALA A 114 2.79 -10.37 2.83
CA ALA A 114 3.79 -11.42 2.99
C ALA A 114 3.58 -12.25 4.26
N GLU A 115 3.27 -11.59 5.39
CA GLU A 115 2.97 -12.27 6.66
C GLU A 115 1.73 -13.16 6.54
N HIS A 116 0.62 -12.62 6.02
CA HIS A 116 -0.61 -13.39 5.80
C HIS A 116 -0.44 -14.53 4.78
N ALA A 117 0.37 -14.33 3.75
CA ALA A 117 0.72 -15.37 2.79
C ALA A 117 1.51 -16.50 3.45
N ALA A 118 2.48 -16.17 4.31
CA ALA A 118 3.25 -17.16 5.07
C ALA A 118 2.38 -17.95 6.08
N ALA A 119 1.36 -17.31 6.64
CA ALA A 119 0.38 -17.92 7.53
C ALA A 119 -0.70 -18.76 6.80
N GLY A 120 -0.87 -18.56 5.48
CA GLY A 120 -1.92 -19.20 4.69
C GLY A 120 -3.30 -18.54 4.81
N ASP A 121 -3.39 -17.36 5.43
CA ASP A 121 -4.66 -16.67 5.71
C ASP A 121 -5.41 -16.23 4.45
N LEU A 122 -4.68 -16.08 3.34
CA LEU A 122 -5.19 -15.57 2.06
C LEU A 122 -5.33 -16.66 0.99
N ASP A 123 -5.14 -17.93 1.31
CA ASP A 123 -5.21 -19.03 0.34
C ASP A 123 -6.56 -19.07 -0.39
N MET A 124 -7.64 -18.87 0.35
CA MET A 124 -9.00 -18.81 -0.23
C MET A 124 -9.23 -17.59 -1.11
N VAL A 125 -8.51 -16.49 -0.87
CA VAL A 125 -8.61 -15.25 -1.65
C VAL A 125 -8.02 -15.43 -3.05
N VAL A 126 -7.02 -16.30 -3.19
CA VAL A 126 -6.28 -16.52 -4.45
C VAL A 126 -6.52 -17.90 -5.09
N ALA A 127 -7.45 -18.69 -4.56
CA ALA A 127 -7.66 -20.08 -4.94
C ALA A 127 -8.04 -20.27 -6.43
N ASP A 128 -8.72 -19.30 -7.04
CA ASP A 128 -9.12 -19.28 -8.46
C ASP A 128 -8.03 -18.77 -9.41
N LEU A 129 -6.92 -18.26 -8.89
CA LEU A 129 -5.82 -17.71 -9.69
C LEU A 129 -4.75 -18.77 -9.95
N PRO A 130 -4.08 -18.73 -11.13
CA PRO A 130 -2.97 -19.62 -11.42
C PRO A 130 -1.81 -19.41 -10.44
N VAL A 131 -1.17 -20.51 -10.02
CA VAL A 131 0.06 -20.47 -9.23
C VAL A 131 1.19 -19.93 -10.09
N HIS A 132 2.01 -19.06 -9.53
CA HIS A 132 3.23 -18.56 -10.15
C HIS A 132 4.45 -18.90 -9.29
N TRP A 133 5.59 -19.19 -9.91
CA TRP A 133 6.80 -19.62 -9.18
C TRP A 133 7.37 -18.54 -8.24
N ARG A 134 7.01 -17.27 -8.47
CA ARG A 134 7.35 -16.10 -7.62
C ARG A 134 6.31 -15.79 -6.54
N ASP A 135 5.24 -16.56 -6.39
CA ASP A 135 4.20 -16.23 -5.38
C ASP A 135 4.75 -16.16 -3.94
N GLY A 136 5.85 -16.85 -3.65
CA GLY A 136 6.55 -16.79 -2.37
C GLY A 136 7.65 -15.72 -2.27
N ASP A 137 8.00 -15.03 -3.36
CA ASP A 137 9.02 -13.99 -3.39
C ASP A 137 8.38 -12.60 -3.20
N TRP A 138 8.45 -12.11 -1.98
CA TRP A 138 7.96 -10.78 -1.60
C TRP A 138 9.06 -9.71 -1.55
N SER A 139 10.33 -10.11 -1.53
CA SER A 139 11.46 -9.18 -1.54
C SER A 139 11.59 -8.48 -2.90
N GLY A 140 11.49 -9.22 -4.01
CA GLY A 140 11.62 -8.65 -5.36
C GLY A 140 10.61 -7.53 -5.64
N PRO A 141 9.29 -7.77 -5.47
CA PRO A 141 8.28 -6.72 -5.66
C PRO A 141 8.45 -5.53 -4.71
N THR A 142 8.89 -5.77 -3.46
CA THR A 142 9.15 -4.68 -2.51
C THR A 142 10.27 -3.77 -3.00
N ASP A 143 11.41 -4.34 -3.37
CA ASP A 143 12.56 -3.58 -3.87
C ASP A 143 12.22 -2.78 -5.12
N VAL A 144 11.36 -3.31 -5.99
CA VAL A 144 11.04 -2.71 -7.29
C VAL A 144 9.97 -1.64 -7.20
N LEU A 145 8.90 -1.91 -6.45
CA LEU A 145 7.76 -0.99 -6.36
C LEU A 145 8.04 0.16 -5.39
N CYS A 146 8.78 -0.10 -4.32
CA CYS A 146 9.25 0.95 -3.43
C CYS A 146 10.51 1.63 -4.00
N GLY A 147 11.42 0.88 -4.63
CA GLY A 147 12.59 1.42 -5.35
C GLY A 147 13.56 2.21 -4.47
N ASP A 148 14.38 3.06 -5.12
CA ASP A 148 15.25 4.07 -4.49
C ASP A 148 14.46 5.32 -4.02
N ARG A 149 13.12 5.25 -3.90
CA ARG A 149 12.31 6.42 -3.50
C ARG A 149 12.60 6.70 -2.03
N GLU A 150 13.62 7.51 -1.80
CA GLU A 150 14.03 7.98 -0.47
C GLU A 150 12.81 8.59 0.22
N VAL A 151 12.44 8.02 1.36
CA VAL A 151 11.59 8.71 2.31
C VAL A 151 12.57 9.40 3.29
N PRO A 152 12.73 10.74 3.25
CA PRO A 152 13.78 11.45 4.01
C PRO A 152 13.91 11.04 5.47
N THR A 153 15.13 10.96 6.02
CA THR A 153 15.51 10.58 7.41
C THR A 153 15.59 11.81 8.34
N PRO A 154 15.28 11.74 9.66
CA PRO A 154 15.37 12.91 10.56
C PRO A 154 16.84 13.29 10.85
N PRO A 155 17.13 14.59 11.08
CA PRO A 155 18.48 15.06 11.36
C PRO A 155 19.06 14.63 12.72
N ASP A 156 18.25 14.13 13.67
CA ASP A 156 18.64 13.89 15.07
C ASP A 156 18.96 12.43 15.43
N GLY A 157 19.00 11.50 14.46
CA GLY A 157 19.61 10.18 14.64
C GLY A 157 18.97 9.24 15.68
N ALA A 158 17.73 9.47 16.11
CA ALA A 158 17.00 8.51 16.94
C ALA A 158 16.70 7.21 16.15
N PRO A 159 16.83 6.01 16.76
CA PRO A 159 16.63 4.75 16.05
C PRO A 159 15.16 4.55 15.68
N THR A 160 14.82 4.85 14.43
CA THR A 160 13.62 4.34 13.74
C THR A 160 13.95 3.03 13.06
N ALA A 161 12.98 2.11 13.03
CA ALA A 161 13.13 0.78 12.41
C ALA A 161 13.59 0.81 10.94
N ASP A 162 13.40 1.91 10.20
CA ASP A 162 13.81 2.01 8.78
C ASP A 162 14.31 3.39 8.30
N GLY A 163 14.74 4.28 9.20
CA GLY A 163 15.49 5.50 8.80
C GLY A 163 14.70 6.56 8.02
N VAL A 164 13.46 6.90 8.42
CA VAL A 164 12.59 7.83 7.71
C VAL A 164 11.83 8.78 8.65
N VAL A 165 12.01 10.09 8.50
CA VAL A 165 11.11 11.15 8.96
C VAL A 165 11.04 12.25 7.89
N VAL A 166 9.96 12.21 7.11
CA VAL A 166 9.43 13.37 6.40
C VAL A 166 8.50 14.10 7.36
N ASP A 167 8.53 15.44 7.37
CA ASP A 167 7.49 16.25 8.02
C ASP A 167 6.11 15.70 7.60
N PRO A 168 5.24 15.27 8.53
CA PRO A 168 3.92 14.75 8.17
C PRO A 168 3.15 15.62 7.19
N ALA A 169 3.35 16.95 7.19
CA ALA A 169 2.73 17.86 6.22
C ALA A 169 3.18 17.61 4.76
N ALA A 170 4.39 17.11 4.55
CA ALA A 170 4.94 16.82 3.22
C ALA A 170 4.62 15.40 2.72
N TRP A 171 3.99 14.55 3.54
CA TRP A 171 3.71 13.15 3.16
C TRP A 171 2.80 13.02 1.93
N PHE A 172 1.90 13.98 1.72
CA PHE A 172 0.95 13.96 0.61
C PHE A 172 1.40 14.84 -0.58
N VAL A 173 2.61 15.41 -0.53
CA VAL A 173 3.16 16.18 -1.64
C VAL A 173 3.61 15.21 -2.73
N PRO A 174 3.13 15.35 -3.97
CA PRO A 174 3.54 14.47 -5.07
C PRO A 174 5.03 14.58 -5.38
N PHE A 175 5.67 13.45 -5.71
CA PHE A 175 7.04 13.43 -6.23
C PHE A 175 7.15 14.12 -7.58
N ASP A 176 6.12 13.99 -8.41
CA ASP A 176 5.97 14.63 -9.70
C ASP A 176 4.55 15.17 -9.83
N ALA A 177 4.43 16.49 -10.04
CA ALA A 177 3.14 17.16 -10.18
C ALA A 177 2.32 16.62 -11.38
N HIS A 178 2.97 16.07 -12.41
CA HIS A 178 2.28 15.48 -13.56
C HIS A 178 1.72 14.09 -13.28
N ARG A 179 2.12 13.47 -12.17
CA ARG A 179 1.67 12.14 -11.72
C ARG A 179 0.80 12.22 -10.46
N SER A 180 0.41 13.43 -10.03
CA SER A 180 -0.44 13.60 -8.85
C SER A 180 -1.80 12.90 -9.03
N ARG A 181 -2.27 12.23 -7.97
CA ARG A 181 -3.64 11.72 -7.91
C ARG A 181 -4.66 12.84 -8.09
N ASP A 182 -5.81 12.51 -8.67
CA ASP A 182 -6.95 13.42 -8.77
C ASP A 182 -7.40 13.87 -7.35
N PRO A 183 -7.39 15.17 -7.02
CA PRO A 183 -7.81 15.66 -5.70
C PRO A 183 -9.28 15.34 -5.37
N ASP A 184 -10.14 15.22 -6.38
CA ASP A 184 -11.59 15.07 -6.24
C ASP A 184 -12.06 13.60 -6.29
N ARG A 185 -11.12 12.64 -6.21
CA ARG A 185 -11.40 11.18 -6.24
C ARG A 185 -12.25 10.63 -5.08
N GLY A 186 -12.71 11.51 -4.18
CA GLY A 186 -13.57 11.18 -3.05
C GLY A 186 -12.88 10.27 -2.02
N HIS A 187 -13.70 9.66 -1.18
CA HIS A 187 -13.29 8.55 -0.34
C HIS A 187 -14.29 7.41 -0.50
N ARG A 188 -13.84 6.14 -0.45
CA ARG A 188 -14.74 5.00 -0.48
C ARG A 188 -15.30 4.74 0.92
N PHE A 189 -16.41 5.38 1.27
CA PHE A 189 -17.24 4.98 2.42
C PHE A 189 -18.70 4.85 2.00
#